data_AF-A0A935HWJ4-F1
#
_entry.id   AF-A0A935HWJ4-F1
#
_cell.length_a   1.000
_cell.length_b   1.000
_cell.length_c   1.000
_cell.angle_alpha   90.00
_cell.angle_beta   90.00
_cell.angle_gamma   90.00
#
_symmetry.space_group_name_H-M   'P 1'
#
loop_
_entity.id
_entity.type
_entity.pdbx_description
1 polymer ?
#
loop_
_entity_poly.entity_id
_entity_poly.type
_entity_poly.pdbx_seq_one_letter_code
_entity_poly.pdbx_strand_id
1 'polypeptide(L)'
;MPNHVHLVIYVERFVKPLHKILQSLKRHTARQGNIILNRTGNPFWHSESYDHYVRDYWELSRILDYTINDPVKAGHVNKAEDWKWSYCKY
;
A
#
# COMPACT_ATOMS: atom_id res chain seq x y z
N MET A 1 -5.16 4.46 2.32
CA MET A 1 -6.00 5.66 2.22
C MET A 1 -7.01 5.51 1.09
N PRO A 2 -8.04 6.39 0.98
CA PRO A 2 -9.01 6.34 -0.12
C PRO A 2 -8.39 6.51 -1.51
N ASN A 3 -7.25 7.20 -1.62
CA ASN A 3 -6.60 7.56 -2.89
C ASN A 3 -5.25 6.86 -3.13
N HIS A 4 -4.67 6.17 -2.14
CA HIS A 4 -3.40 5.44 -2.27
C HIS A 4 -3.28 4.32 -1.22
N VAL A 5 -2.30 3.44 -1.40
CA VAL A 5 -1.99 2.33 -0.49
C VAL A 5 -0.54 2.41 -0.06
N HIS A 6 -0.29 2.18 1.23
CA HIS A 6 1.04 1.91 1.77
C HIS A 6 1.23 0.40 1.91
N LEU A 7 2.39 -0.11 1.48
CA LEU A 7 2.71 -1.53 1.52
C LEU A 7 4.12 -1.69 2.10
N VAL A 8 4.22 -2.34 3.26
CA VAL A 8 5.49 -2.74 3.86
C VAL A 8 5.61 -4.24 3.68
N ILE A 9 6.60 -4.69 2.89
CA ILE A 9 6.78 -6.11 2.57
C ILE A 9 8.24 -6.51 2.67
N TYR A 10 8.44 -7.76 3.07
CA TYR A 10 9.72 -8.44 2.90
C TYR A 10 9.68 -9.22 1.59
N VAL A 11 10.68 -9.02 0.73
CA VAL A 11 10.80 -9.74 -0.54
C VAL A 11 12.03 -10.62 -0.46
N GLU A 12 11.83 -11.93 -0.53
CA GLU A 12 12.94 -12.88 -0.63
C GLU A 12 13.72 -12.67 -1.93
N ARG A 13 15.05 -12.56 -1.78
CA ARG A 13 15.99 -12.11 -2.82
C ARG A 13 15.93 -12.91 -4.13
N PHE A 14 15.47 -14.16 -4.09
CA PHE A 14 15.50 -15.08 -5.24
C PHE A 14 14.13 -15.45 -5.81
N VAL A 15 13.04 -14.85 -5.30
CA VAL A 15 11.68 -15.19 -5.76
C VAL A 15 11.33 -14.40 -7.02
N LYS A 16 11.19 -13.07 -6.90
CA LYS A 16 10.89 -12.17 -8.02
C LYS A 16 11.45 -10.78 -7.73
N PRO A 17 11.94 -10.05 -8.76
CA PRO A 17 12.24 -8.64 -8.62
C PRO A 17 11.01 -7.84 -8.17
N LEU A 18 11.22 -6.82 -7.31
CA LEU A 18 10.14 -5.97 -6.80
C LEU A 18 9.24 -5.40 -7.90
N HIS A 19 9.83 -4.94 -9.01
CA HIS A 19 9.07 -4.38 -10.14
C HIS A 19 8.07 -5.39 -10.76
N LYS A 20 8.38 -6.69 -10.77
CA LYS A 20 7.45 -7.73 -11.26
C LYS A 20 6.31 -7.98 -10.28
N ILE A 21 6.60 -7.91 -8.98
CA ILE A 21 5.58 -8.03 -7.92
C ILE A 21 4.61 -6.85 -8.02
N LEU A 22 5.13 -5.62 -8.07
CA LEU A 22 4.33 -4.40 -8.21
C LEU A 22 3.55 -4.37 -9.52
N GLN A 23 4.15 -4.78 -10.64
CA GLN A 23 3.46 -4.88 -11.93
C GLN A 23 2.25 -5.82 -11.85
N SER A 24 2.44 -7.02 -11.26
CA SER A 24 1.36 -7.99 -11.09
C SER A 24 0.25 -7.45 -10.19
N LEU A 25 0.61 -6.85 -9.06
CA LEU A 25 -0.33 -6.29 -8.10
C LEU A 25 -1.14 -5.13 -8.70
N LYS A 26 -0.47 -4.15 -9.31
CA LYS A 26 -1.11 -2.99 -9.96
C LYS A 26 -2.01 -3.44 -11.10
N ARG A 27 -1.59 -4.40 -11.94
CA ARG A 27 -2.41 -4.93 -13.05
C ARG A 27 -3.69 -5.58 -12.54
N HIS A 28 -3.58 -6.49 -11.57
CA HIS A 28 -4.74 -7.20 -11.05
C HIS A 28 -5.72 -6.25 -10.37
N THR A 29 -5.23 -5.42 -9.45
CA THR A 29 -6.07 -4.49 -8.68
C THR A 29 -6.66 -3.36 -9.53
N ALA A 30 -5.94 -2.85 -10.52
CA ALA A 30 -6.49 -1.87 -11.47
C ALA A 30 -7.68 -2.44 -12.23
N ARG A 31 -7.58 -3.69 -12.71
CA ARG A 31 -8.69 -4.34 -13.41
C ARG A 31 -9.91 -4.48 -12.51
N GLN A 32 -9.72 -5.01 -11.30
CA GLN A 32 -10.83 -5.20 -10.36
C GLN A 32 -11.45 -3.87 -9.93
N GLY A 33 -10.63 -2.88 -9.56
CA GLY A 33 -11.08 -1.56 -9.17
C GLY A 33 -11.86 -0.85 -10.27
N ASN A 34 -11.40 -0.95 -11.52
CA ASN A 34 -12.11 -0.38 -12.67
C ASN A 34 -13.47 -1.05 -12.93
N ILE A 35 -13.58 -2.37 -12.71
CA ILE A 35 -14.86 -3.09 -12.81
C ILE A 35 -15.82 -2.60 -11.72
N ILE A 36 -15.37 -2.58 -10.46
CA ILE A 36 -16.18 -2.17 -9.30
C ILE A 36 -16.68 -0.72 -9.45
N LEU A 37 -15.82 0.18 -9.94
CA LEU A 37 -16.12 1.60 -10.11
C LEU A 37 -16.73 1.94 -11.48
N ASN A 38 -17.05 0.94 -12.31
CA ASN A 38 -17.59 1.11 -13.67
C ASN A 38 -16.81 2.11 -14.54
N ARG A 39 -15.47 1.99 -14.54
CA ARG A 39 -14.54 2.85 -15.28
C ARG A 39 -13.53 2.06 -16.13
N THR A 40 -13.94 0.90 -16.63
CA THR A 40 -13.12 0.03 -17.48
C THR A 40 -12.51 0.81 -18.66
N GLY A 41 -11.27 0.47 -19.04
CA GLY A 41 -10.51 1.18 -20.07
C GLY A 41 -9.69 2.38 -19.58
N ASN A 42 -9.93 2.88 -18.37
CA ASN A 42 -9.18 4.01 -17.82
C ASN A 42 -7.97 3.57 -16.97
N PRO A 43 -6.89 4.36 -16.90
CA PRO A 43 -5.85 4.17 -15.89
C PRO A 43 -6.44 4.23 -14.47
N PHE A 44 -6.07 3.27 -13.62
CA PHE A 44 -6.49 3.24 -12.21
C PHE A 44 -5.42 3.78 -11.27
N TRP A 45 -4.18 3.28 -11.41
CA TRP A 45 -3.05 3.70 -10.59
C TRP A 45 -2.25 4.80 -11.27
N HIS A 46 -1.59 5.62 -10.47
CA HIS A 46 -0.49 6.47 -10.92
C HIS A 46 0.64 5.62 -11.53
N SER A 47 1.32 6.11 -12.56
CA SER A 47 2.36 5.38 -13.31
C SER A 47 3.48 4.91 -12.37
N GLU A 48 4.11 5.87 -11.70
CA GLU A 48 5.19 5.62 -10.75
C GLU A 48 4.68 5.22 -9.37
N SER A 49 5.49 4.42 -8.68
CA SER A 49 5.36 4.09 -7.26
C SER A 49 6.51 4.75 -6.49
N TYR A 50 6.28 5.05 -5.20
CA TYR A 50 7.38 5.39 -4.30
C TYR A 50 7.88 4.13 -3.60
N ASP A 51 9.16 3.80 -3.78
CA ASP A 51 9.80 2.63 -3.19
C ASP A 51 10.93 3.08 -2.25
N HIS A 52 10.98 2.54 -1.03
CA HIS A 52 12.03 2.82 -0.05
C HIS A 52 12.58 1.53 0.56
N TYR A 53 13.90 1.37 0.51
CA TYR A 53 14.58 0.21 1.09
C TYR A 53 14.87 0.43 2.57
N VAL A 54 14.25 -0.40 3.42
CA VAL A 54 14.42 -0.37 4.87
C VAL A 54 15.77 -1.00 5.26
N ARG A 55 16.57 -0.26 6.02
CA ARG A 55 17.99 -0.57 6.28
C ARG A 55 18.22 -1.20 7.65
N ASP A 56 17.35 -0.90 8.61
CA ASP A 56 17.47 -1.39 9.97
C ASP A 56 16.12 -1.52 10.68
N TYR A 57 16.15 -2.12 11.87
CA TYR A 57 14.97 -2.39 12.68
C TYR A 57 14.27 -1.11 13.16
N TRP A 58 15.03 -0.08 13.52
CA TRP A 58 14.46 1.18 14.03
C TRP A 58 13.74 1.94 12.92
N GLU A 59 14.30 1.93 11.71
CA GLU A 59 13.65 2.45 10.52
C GLU A 59 12.38 1.65 10.18
N LEU A 60 12.42 0.32 10.24
CA LEU A 60 11.25 -0.52 10.04
C LEU A 60 10.13 -0.14 11.02
N SER A 61 10.47 -0.03 12.31
CA SER A 61 9.52 0.34 13.35
C SER A 61 8.86 1.69 13.06
N ARG A 62 9.64 2.72 12.70
CA ARG A 62 9.10 4.04 12.34
C ARG A 62 8.19 3.99 11.11
N ILE A 63 8.53 3.20 10.09
CA ILE A 63 7.73 3.06 8.86
C ILE A 63 6.41 2.34 9.14
N LEU A 64 6.43 1.30 9.97
CA LEU A 64 5.21 0.60 10.40
C LEU A 64 4.31 1.55 11.19
N ASP A 65 4.87 2.26 12.15
CA ASP A 65 4.13 3.23 12.96
C ASP A 65 3.53 4.36 12.12
N TYR A 66 4.31 4.88 11.17
CA TYR A 66 3.81 5.85 10.20
C TYR A 66 2.63 5.29 9.40
N THR A 67 2.78 4.08 8.85
CA THR A 67 1.78 3.45 7.98
C THR A 67 0.47 3.19 8.70
N ILE A 68 0.53 2.71 9.95
CA ILE A 68 -0.65 2.39 10.75
C ILE A 68 -1.36 3.66 11.22
N ASN A 69 -0.62 4.73 11.51
CA ASN A 69 -1.18 6.00 11.99
C ASN A 69 -1.55 6.99 10.87
N ASP A 70 -1.20 6.72 9.62
CA ASP A 70 -1.56 7.55 8.47
C ASP A 70 -3.07 7.87 8.38
N PRO A 71 -4.01 6.92 8.61
CA PRO A 71 -5.44 7.21 8.62
C PRO A 71 -5.84 8.25 9.68
N VAL A 72 -5.17 8.25 10.84
CA VAL A 72 -5.41 9.20 11.93
C VAL A 72 -4.87 10.58 11.55
N LYS A 73 -3.63 10.63 11.03
CA LYS A 73 -3.02 11.87 10.55
C LYS A 73 -3.80 12.54 9.42
N ALA A 74 -4.39 11.73 8.54
CA ALA A 74 -5.26 12.19 7.46
C ALA A 74 -6.69 12.56 7.92
N GLY A 75 -7.03 12.38 9.20
CA GLY A 75 -8.33 12.73 9.77
C GLY A 75 -9.47 11.79 9.38
N HIS A 76 -9.18 10.58 8.89
CA HIS A 76 -10.21 9.62 8.51
C HIS A 76 -10.81 8.88 9.71
N VAL A 77 -10.04 8.72 10.78
CA VAL A 77 -10.43 8.05 12.02
C VAL A 77 -9.74 8.71 13.21
N ASN A 78 -10.30 8.56 14.41
CA ASN A 78 -9.70 9.11 15.64
C ASN A 78 -8.62 8.18 16.20
N LYS A 79 -8.74 6.87 16.00
CA LYS A 79 -7.76 5.85 16.41
C LYS A 79 -7.39 4.97 15.22
N ALA A 80 -6.15 4.50 15.17
CA ALA A 80 -5.68 3.66 14.07
C ALA A 80 -6.48 2.36 13.92
N GLU A 81 -6.91 1.77 15.05
CA GLU A 81 -7.71 0.54 15.13
C GLU A 81 -9.07 0.65 14.42
N ASP A 82 -9.64 1.86 14.35
CA ASP A 82 -10.92 2.13 13.70
C ASP A 82 -10.81 2.06 12.17
N TRP A 83 -9.60 2.13 11.62
CA TRP A 83 -9.37 2.03 10.19
C TRP A 83 -9.48 0.58 9.71
N LYS A 84 -10.69 0.18 9.34
CA LYS A 84 -11.02 -1.19 8.88
C LYS A 84 -10.24 -1.69 7.66
N TRP A 85 -9.54 -0.80 6.95
CA TRP A 85 -8.79 -1.12 5.73
C TRP A 85 -7.28 -1.30 5.97
N SER A 86 -6.84 -1.31 7.23
CA SER A 86 -5.51 -1.79 7.59
C SER A 86 -5.55 -3.30 7.87
N TYR A 87 -4.55 -4.03 7.36
CA TYR A 87 -4.34 -5.42 7.74
C TYR A 87 -3.74 -5.54 9.16
N CYS A 88 -2.81 -4.65 9.49
CA CYS A 88 -2.18 -4.62 10.81
C CYS A 88 -3.00 -3.72 11.74
N LYS A 89 -3.34 -4.24 12.91
CA LYS A 89 -3.93 -3.51 14.03
C LYS A 89 -2.98 -3.66 15.21
N TYR A 90 -2.76 -2.57 15.94
CA TYR A 90 -2.12 -2.65 17.25
C TYR A 90 -3.07 -3.29 18.27
#